data_AF-A0AA37UW47-F1
#
_entry.id   AF-A0AA37UW47-F1
#
_cell.length_a   1.000
_cell.length_b   1.000
_cell.length_c   1.000
_cell.angle_alpha   90.00
_cell.angle_beta   90.00
_cell.angle_gamma   90.00
#
_symmetry.space_group_name_H-M   'P 1'
#
loop_
_entity.id
_entity.type
_entity.pdbx_description
1 polymer ?
#
loop_
_entity_poly.entity_id
_entity_poly.type
_entity_poly.pdbx_seq_one_letter_code
_entity_poly.pdbx_strand_id
1 'polypeptide(L)'
;MMIFGFLVMGILAYRTYTASMPMPDKVVSESGQTLFTGADITRGQELFQSRGLMQYGSILGHGAYLGPDYTAEYLRMATDDVSNQLRAQGVADTHDRLVTEFRTNRYNANTKTLVFTDRQAEAFDHIQNYYATYFGEDSTKYGLKPKFITDKTQIRDLTAFYAWTAWAAAAERPGHKYSYTNNWPAETRVDNGPTAALIVWSGLSLIALLGGIGIMFAVYGRWSQNVGWHSAEASNLSFRQPGEVSLTSAQRACIWIFAVVSVLFLAQTVLGGAVEHYRADLSTFFGLDLARVLPYNLARTWHVQLSLFWTAAAFLAGGIFLVPFIAGREPKRQGLLTYVLLGAVAAVVFGSMICEALSIYGVIPQGGLLSQQWAYLDLPRLWQILLVVGLFVWIAIIWRGMRARLKGESKMNMPWMFFFAGLAIPAFYAVGLLAGSDTHFSVADFWRFWVVHLWVEDFLELFTTVMVAYIFVLLGVVRERIALGVIFLDVILYSAGGVIGTMHHLYFSGTPVEHMALGAFFSAGEVIPLTFLTVEAWAFLQLGARQQSGDAKPFPHRWAVMFLVAVGF
;
A
#
# COMPACT_ATOMS: atom_id res chain seq x y z
N MET A 1 -18.60 -13.87 -6.81
CA MET A 1 -17.41 -13.10 -7.19
C MET A 1 -16.27 -13.30 -6.21
N MET A 2 -16.41 -12.87 -4.93
CA MET A 2 -15.33 -12.98 -3.92
C MET A 2 -14.67 -14.37 -3.83
N ILE A 3 -15.44 -15.48 -3.81
CA ILE A 3 -14.88 -16.83 -3.75
C ILE A 3 -13.93 -17.11 -4.93
N PHE A 4 -14.31 -16.69 -6.13
CA PHE A 4 -13.47 -16.85 -7.32
C PHE A 4 -12.22 -15.96 -7.24
N GLY A 5 -12.39 -14.68 -6.89
CA GLY A 5 -11.26 -13.76 -6.73
C GLY A 5 -10.22 -14.28 -5.73
N PHE A 6 -10.67 -14.71 -4.54
CA PHE A 6 -9.77 -15.23 -3.52
C PHE A 6 -9.20 -16.62 -3.85
N LEU A 7 -9.90 -17.45 -4.63
CA LEU A 7 -9.34 -18.69 -5.16
C LEU A 7 -8.16 -18.40 -6.10
N VAL A 8 -8.33 -17.45 -7.03
CA VAL A 8 -7.25 -17.01 -7.93
C VAL A 8 -6.10 -16.43 -7.13
N MET A 9 -6.38 -15.57 -6.15
CA MET A 9 -5.35 -15.00 -5.26
C MET A 9 -4.60 -16.08 -4.47
N GLY A 10 -5.27 -17.15 -4.03
CA GLY A 10 -4.62 -18.30 -3.39
C GLY A 10 -3.68 -19.05 -4.33
N ILE A 11 -4.06 -19.21 -5.60
CA ILE A 11 -3.19 -19.79 -6.64
C ILE A 11 -1.98 -18.87 -6.88
N LEU A 12 -2.20 -17.55 -6.98
CA LEU A 12 -1.12 -16.58 -7.17
C LEU A 12 -0.18 -16.47 -5.96
N ALA A 13 -0.70 -16.65 -4.74
CA ALA A 13 0.13 -16.82 -3.56
C ALA A 13 1.04 -18.04 -3.72
N TYR A 14 0.49 -19.21 -4.03
CA TYR A 14 1.28 -20.42 -4.30
C TYR A 14 2.36 -20.20 -5.37
N ARG A 15 2.01 -19.52 -6.47
CA ARG A 15 2.97 -19.17 -7.54
C ARG A 15 4.05 -18.20 -7.08
N THR A 16 3.71 -17.24 -6.21
CA THR A 16 4.69 -16.33 -5.60
C THR A 16 5.72 -17.11 -4.77
N TYR A 17 5.29 -18.08 -3.97
CA TYR A 17 6.20 -18.89 -3.14
C TYR A 17 7.05 -19.88 -3.95
N THR A 18 6.54 -20.39 -5.08
CA THR A 18 7.20 -21.48 -5.83
C THR A 18 7.96 -21.01 -7.07
N ALA A 19 7.66 -19.82 -7.58
CA ALA A 19 8.21 -19.32 -8.83
C ALA A 19 8.69 -17.86 -8.74
N SER A 20 8.92 -17.30 -7.55
CA SER A 20 9.64 -16.02 -7.43
C SER A 20 11.12 -16.15 -7.82
N MET A 21 11.85 -15.04 -7.79
CA MET A 21 13.32 -15.08 -7.80
C MET A 21 13.84 -16.01 -6.69
N PRO A 22 14.84 -16.87 -6.95
CA PRO A 22 15.33 -17.81 -5.95
C PRO A 22 16.29 -17.11 -4.98
N MET A 23 16.24 -17.53 -3.72
CA MET A 23 17.22 -17.17 -2.70
C MET A 23 18.37 -18.19 -2.70
N PRO A 24 19.60 -17.81 -3.09
CA PRO A 24 20.74 -18.71 -3.01
C PRO A 24 21.20 -18.92 -1.56
N ASP A 25 21.66 -20.12 -1.22
CA ASP A 25 22.35 -20.37 0.04
C ASP A 25 23.71 -19.65 0.04
N LYS A 26 24.39 -19.65 -1.11
CA LYS A 26 25.66 -18.96 -1.34
C LYS A 26 25.80 -18.45 -2.77
N VAL A 27 26.49 -17.32 -2.91
CA VAL A 27 26.95 -16.76 -4.17
C VAL A 27 28.48 -16.89 -4.22
N VAL A 28 28.99 -17.47 -5.30
CA VAL A 28 30.42 -17.78 -5.47
C VAL A 28 30.96 -17.22 -6.78
N SER A 29 32.28 -16.98 -6.85
CA SER A 29 33.00 -16.71 -8.10
C SER A 29 33.16 -17.98 -8.96
N GLU A 30 33.73 -17.85 -10.16
CA GLU A 30 34.03 -19.01 -11.03
C GLU A 30 35.08 -19.94 -10.42
N SER A 31 35.98 -19.39 -9.59
CA SER A 31 36.96 -20.15 -8.80
C SER A 31 36.38 -20.83 -7.55
N GLY A 32 35.10 -20.60 -7.22
CA GLY A 32 34.41 -21.18 -6.06
C GLY A 32 34.60 -20.41 -4.76
N GLN A 33 35.22 -19.23 -4.78
CA GLN A 33 35.31 -18.34 -3.62
C GLN A 33 33.93 -17.80 -3.26
N THR A 34 33.53 -17.88 -1.99
CA THR A 34 32.24 -17.33 -1.54
C THR A 34 32.30 -15.81 -1.46
N LEU A 35 31.40 -15.14 -2.20
CA LEU A 35 31.25 -13.68 -2.22
C LEU A 35 30.30 -13.23 -1.11
N PHE A 36 29.13 -13.86 -1.01
CA PHE A 36 28.13 -13.63 0.05
C PHE A 36 27.14 -14.79 0.13
N THR A 37 26.33 -14.81 1.19
CA THR A 37 25.36 -15.87 1.50
C THR A 37 23.92 -15.37 1.47
N GLY A 38 22.95 -16.28 1.46
CA GLY A 38 21.53 -15.93 1.62
C GLY A 38 21.24 -15.20 2.94
N ALA A 39 22.03 -15.48 3.99
CA ALA A 39 21.93 -14.77 5.26
C ALA A 39 22.41 -13.31 5.14
N ASP A 40 23.45 -13.05 4.33
CA ASP A 40 23.95 -11.69 4.08
C ASP A 40 22.92 -10.87 3.30
N ILE A 41 22.28 -11.47 2.29
CA ILE A 41 21.15 -10.87 1.54
C ILE A 41 20.00 -10.50 2.50
N THR A 42 19.63 -11.45 3.38
CA THR A 42 18.52 -11.24 4.33
C THR A 42 18.83 -10.11 5.31
N ARG A 43 20.04 -10.09 5.90
CA ARG A 43 20.46 -8.99 6.78
C ARG A 43 20.54 -7.65 6.04
N GLY A 44 20.93 -7.66 4.77
CA GLY A 44 20.89 -6.49 3.90
C GLY A 44 19.47 -5.95 3.72
N GLN A 45 18.51 -6.83 3.48
CA GLN A 45 17.09 -6.49 3.39
C GLN A 45 16.56 -5.90 4.72
N GLU A 46 16.89 -6.52 5.85
CA GLU A 46 16.49 -6.03 7.17
C GLU A 46 17.11 -4.68 7.51
N LEU A 47 18.37 -4.47 7.12
CA LEU A 47 19.05 -3.20 7.27
C LEU A 47 18.42 -2.13 6.38
N PHE A 48 18.11 -2.46 5.13
CA PHE A 48 17.40 -1.58 4.18
C PHE A 48 16.07 -1.09 4.77
N GLN A 49 15.29 -1.99 5.35
CA GLN A 49 14.04 -1.66 6.04
C GLN A 49 14.28 -0.81 7.29
N SER A 50 15.13 -1.27 8.22
CA SER A 50 15.34 -0.60 9.51
C SER A 50 15.93 0.80 9.40
N ARG A 51 16.67 1.07 8.32
CA ARG A 51 17.21 2.40 7.99
C ARG A 51 16.23 3.27 7.21
N GLY A 52 15.03 2.78 6.91
CA GLY A 52 14.04 3.52 6.13
C GLY A 52 14.53 3.83 4.71
N LEU A 53 15.37 2.98 4.11
CA LEU A 53 15.91 3.23 2.78
C LEU A 53 14.85 3.09 1.68
N MET A 54 13.78 2.32 1.92
CA MET A 54 12.58 2.28 1.07
C MET A 54 11.76 3.57 1.12
N GLN A 55 11.99 4.40 2.14
CA GLN A 55 11.40 5.74 2.29
C GLN A 55 12.32 6.82 1.71
N TYR A 56 13.52 6.45 1.26
CA TYR A 56 14.48 7.34 0.60
C TYR A 56 14.52 7.11 -0.91
N GLY A 57 14.84 5.89 -1.32
CA GLY A 57 14.85 5.41 -2.70
C GLY A 57 13.93 4.20 -2.86
N SER A 58 14.21 3.34 -3.83
CA SER A 58 13.39 2.16 -4.12
C SER A 58 14.22 0.90 -4.36
N ILE A 59 13.56 -0.25 -4.26
CA ILE A 59 14.11 -1.55 -4.65
C ILE A 59 13.03 -2.27 -5.46
N LEU A 60 13.40 -2.83 -6.61
CA LEU A 60 12.44 -3.40 -7.57
C LEU A 60 11.30 -2.44 -7.94
N GLY A 61 11.57 -1.13 -7.97
CA GLY A 61 10.61 -0.09 -8.32
C GLY A 61 9.70 0.36 -7.17
N HIS A 62 9.72 -0.33 -6.02
CA HIS A 62 8.91 0.04 -4.86
C HIS A 62 9.71 0.85 -3.85
N GLY A 63 9.22 2.06 -3.54
CA GLY A 63 9.79 2.91 -2.50
C GLY A 63 9.49 4.39 -2.71
N ALA A 64 10.48 5.21 -2.40
CA ALA A 64 10.48 6.66 -2.58
C ALA A 64 11.35 7.06 -3.78
N TYR A 65 11.35 8.36 -4.08
CA TYR A 65 11.88 8.90 -5.34
C TYR A 65 12.90 10.03 -5.15
N LEU A 66 13.47 10.18 -3.94
CA LEU A 66 14.56 11.13 -3.74
C LEU A 66 15.91 10.44 -3.98
N GLY A 67 16.08 9.27 -3.40
CA GLY A 67 17.18 8.35 -3.69
C GLY A 67 16.99 7.58 -4.99
N PRO A 68 18.01 6.80 -5.39
CA PRO A 68 17.93 5.96 -6.57
C PRO A 68 17.02 4.74 -6.35
N ASP A 69 16.70 4.04 -7.44
CA ASP A 69 16.33 2.65 -7.35
C ASP A 69 17.60 1.80 -7.26
N TYR A 70 17.82 1.11 -6.13
CA TYR A 70 19.06 0.39 -5.86
C TYR A 70 19.24 -0.85 -6.73
N THR A 71 18.14 -1.45 -7.22
CA THR A 71 18.20 -2.56 -8.17
C THR A 71 18.73 -2.05 -9.52
N ALA A 72 18.16 -0.95 -10.02
CA ALA A 72 18.58 -0.35 -11.28
C ALA A 72 19.99 0.28 -11.18
N GLU A 73 20.30 0.95 -10.08
CA GLU A 73 21.62 1.55 -9.85
C GLU A 73 22.71 0.48 -9.80
N TYR A 74 22.52 -0.58 -9.02
CA TYR A 74 23.48 -1.69 -8.97
C TYR A 74 23.64 -2.33 -10.35
N LEU A 75 22.54 -2.63 -11.05
CA LEU A 75 22.61 -3.26 -12.38
C LEU A 75 23.39 -2.41 -13.38
N ARG A 76 23.14 -1.10 -13.40
CA ARG A 76 23.87 -0.15 -14.24
C ARG A 76 25.35 -0.09 -13.88
N MET A 77 25.68 0.06 -12.59
CA MET A 77 27.08 0.11 -12.14
C MET A 77 27.83 -1.18 -12.48
N ALA A 78 27.21 -2.34 -12.25
CA ALA A 78 27.83 -3.63 -12.52
C ALA A 78 28.07 -3.83 -14.03
N THR A 79 27.10 -3.45 -14.87
CA THR A 79 27.24 -3.57 -16.33
C THR A 79 28.25 -2.57 -16.90
N ASP A 80 28.31 -1.34 -16.37
CA ASP A 80 29.33 -0.34 -16.74
C ASP A 80 30.74 -0.81 -16.34
N ASP A 81 30.90 -1.37 -15.14
CA ASP A 81 32.19 -1.89 -14.64
C ASP A 81 32.67 -3.08 -15.49
N VAL A 82 31.82 -4.10 -15.70
CA VAL A 82 32.14 -5.25 -16.56
C VAL A 82 32.43 -4.83 -18.00
N SER A 83 31.71 -3.81 -18.52
CA SER A 83 31.99 -3.24 -19.84
C SER A 83 33.40 -2.66 -19.92
N ASN A 84 33.84 -1.94 -18.89
CA ASN A 84 35.19 -1.39 -18.83
C ASN A 84 36.27 -2.48 -18.73
N GLN A 85 36.02 -3.52 -17.95
CA GLN A 85 36.90 -4.69 -17.88
C GLN A 85 37.04 -5.39 -19.25
N LEU A 86 35.93 -5.57 -19.98
CA LEU A 86 35.94 -6.16 -21.33
C LEU A 86 36.69 -5.28 -22.33
N ARG A 87 36.53 -3.95 -22.28
CA ARG A 87 37.29 -3.02 -23.13
C ARG A 87 38.79 -3.08 -22.84
N ALA A 88 39.16 -3.19 -21.56
CA ALA A 88 40.57 -3.37 -21.17
C ALA A 88 41.17 -4.67 -21.72
N GLN A 89 40.34 -5.68 -21.99
CA GLN A 89 40.73 -6.94 -22.65
C GLN A 89 40.67 -6.88 -24.19
N GLY A 90 40.45 -5.70 -24.78
CA GLY A 90 40.43 -5.49 -26.23
C GLY A 90 39.09 -5.75 -26.91
N VAL A 91 37.99 -5.90 -26.15
CA VAL A 91 36.64 -6.04 -26.72
C VAL A 91 36.10 -4.65 -27.09
N ALA A 92 36.00 -4.36 -28.38
CA ALA A 92 35.52 -3.06 -28.87
C ALA A 92 34.01 -2.86 -28.65
N ASP A 93 33.19 -3.86 -29.03
CA ASP A 93 31.75 -3.88 -28.75
C ASP A 93 31.46 -4.89 -27.63
N THR A 94 31.05 -4.37 -26.48
CA THR A 94 30.80 -5.16 -25.28
C THR A 94 29.36 -5.62 -25.15
N HIS A 95 28.43 -5.12 -25.98
CA HIS A 95 26.99 -5.30 -25.77
C HIS A 95 26.58 -6.78 -25.74
N ASP A 96 26.85 -7.53 -26.80
CA ASP A 96 26.49 -8.97 -26.88
C ASP A 96 27.10 -9.80 -25.74
N ARG A 97 28.31 -9.41 -25.30
CA ARG A 97 28.98 -10.07 -24.17
C ARG A 97 28.29 -9.75 -22.85
N LEU A 98 27.89 -8.50 -22.62
CA LEU A 98 27.14 -8.09 -21.42
C LEU A 98 25.78 -8.78 -21.37
N VAL A 99 25.05 -8.77 -22.50
CA VAL A 99 23.76 -9.46 -22.64
C VAL A 99 23.93 -10.94 -22.30
N THR A 100 24.88 -11.63 -22.93
CA THR A 100 25.15 -13.05 -22.64
C THR A 100 25.53 -13.26 -21.17
N GLU A 101 26.41 -12.41 -20.63
CA GLU A 101 26.94 -12.56 -19.29
C GLU A 101 25.89 -12.35 -18.20
N PHE A 102 25.10 -11.28 -18.26
CA PHE A 102 24.12 -10.95 -17.22
C PHE A 102 22.79 -11.68 -17.37
N ARG A 103 22.36 -12.01 -18.61
CA ARG A 103 21.10 -12.72 -18.82
C ARG A 103 21.20 -14.23 -18.57
N THR A 104 22.40 -14.81 -18.70
CA THR A 104 22.60 -16.24 -18.43
C THR A 104 22.35 -16.56 -16.95
N ASN A 105 21.36 -17.40 -16.68
CA ASN A 105 21.04 -17.83 -15.33
C ASN A 105 22.00 -18.93 -14.84
N ARG A 106 22.89 -18.55 -13.93
CA ARG A 106 23.89 -19.45 -13.31
C ARG A 106 23.49 -19.94 -11.91
N TYR A 107 22.19 -19.89 -11.58
CA TYR A 107 21.68 -20.46 -10.34
C TYR A 107 21.42 -21.97 -10.49
N ASN A 108 22.00 -22.78 -9.60
CA ASN A 108 21.74 -24.21 -9.53
C ASN A 108 20.72 -24.52 -8.44
N ALA A 109 19.53 -24.99 -8.84
CA ALA A 109 18.44 -25.27 -7.90
C ALA A 109 18.72 -26.45 -6.95
N ASN A 110 19.59 -27.40 -7.32
CA ASN A 110 19.91 -28.56 -6.48
C ASN A 110 20.88 -28.20 -5.36
N THR A 111 21.88 -27.36 -5.67
CA THR A 111 22.91 -26.94 -4.70
C THR A 111 22.62 -25.57 -4.09
N LYS A 112 21.56 -24.89 -4.53
CA LYS A 112 21.19 -23.52 -4.18
C LYS A 112 22.35 -22.53 -4.29
N THR A 113 23.24 -22.76 -5.24
CA THR A 113 24.44 -21.95 -5.46
C THR A 113 24.24 -21.09 -6.70
N LEU A 114 24.50 -19.80 -6.56
CA LEU A 114 24.58 -18.87 -7.68
C LEU A 114 26.04 -18.56 -7.99
N VAL A 115 26.44 -18.67 -9.26
CA VAL A 115 27.81 -18.35 -9.70
C VAL A 115 27.82 -16.97 -10.36
N PHE A 116 28.61 -16.05 -9.82
CA PHE A 116 28.98 -14.80 -10.47
C PHE A 116 30.25 -15.03 -11.30
N THR A 117 30.35 -14.39 -12.46
CA THR A 117 31.61 -14.37 -13.22
C THR A 117 32.70 -13.67 -12.41
N ASP A 118 33.97 -13.92 -12.72
CA ASP A 118 35.06 -13.22 -12.04
C ASP A 118 34.96 -11.70 -12.23
N ARG A 119 34.46 -11.25 -13.39
CA ARG A 119 34.19 -9.81 -13.66
C ARG A 119 33.06 -9.24 -12.79
N GLN A 120 31.97 -10.01 -12.60
CA GLN A 120 30.88 -9.64 -11.69
C GLN A 120 31.32 -9.62 -10.22
N ALA A 121 32.24 -10.52 -9.84
CA ALA A 121 32.84 -10.53 -8.51
C ALA A 121 33.69 -9.28 -8.26
N GLU A 122 34.54 -8.89 -9.22
CA GLU A 122 35.32 -7.65 -9.14
C GLU A 122 34.41 -6.39 -9.08
N ALA A 123 33.37 -6.35 -9.92
CA ALA A 123 32.38 -5.26 -9.89
C ALA A 123 31.67 -5.17 -8.53
N PHE A 124 31.34 -6.29 -7.89
CA PHE A 124 30.75 -6.32 -6.55
C PHE A 124 31.67 -5.66 -5.50
N ASP A 125 32.99 -5.86 -5.58
CA ASP A 125 33.96 -5.23 -4.68
C ASP A 125 34.08 -3.72 -4.92
N HIS A 126 34.07 -3.27 -6.18
CA HIS A 126 34.05 -1.83 -6.50
C HIS A 126 32.76 -1.14 -6.02
N ILE A 127 31.61 -1.78 -6.21
CA ILE A 127 30.30 -1.23 -5.83
C ILE A 127 30.15 -1.15 -4.29
N GLN A 128 30.71 -2.11 -3.55
CA GLN A 128 30.76 -2.02 -2.07
C GLN A 128 31.49 -0.74 -1.63
N ASN A 129 32.60 -0.38 -2.27
CA ASN A 129 33.34 0.85 -1.94
C ASN A 129 32.55 2.12 -2.28
N TYR A 130 31.79 2.09 -3.38
CA TYR A 130 30.87 3.17 -3.73
C TYR A 130 29.82 3.40 -2.64
N TYR A 131 29.10 2.36 -2.22
CA TYR A 131 28.07 2.50 -1.18
C TYR A 131 28.67 2.84 0.19
N ALA A 132 29.87 2.35 0.51
CA ALA A 132 30.59 2.75 1.73
C ALA A 132 30.88 4.25 1.74
N THR A 133 31.26 4.81 0.59
CA THR A 133 31.52 6.25 0.44
C THR A 133 30.21 7.04 0.50
N TYR A 134 29.21 6.62 -0.27
CA TYR A 134 27.91 7.29 -0.37
C TYR A 134 27.19 7.38 0.97
N PHE A 135 27.09 6.27 1.71
CA PHE A 135 26.43 6.26 3.03
C PHE A 135 27.36 6.68 4.18
N GLY A 136 28.68 6.60 4.01
CA GLY A 136 29.65 6.93 5.05
C GLY A 136 30.04 8.40 5.13
N GLU A 137 29.70 9.20 4.11
CA GLU A 137 30.06 10.61 4.04
C GLU A 137 29.50 11.42 5.24
N ASP A 138 30.33 12.29 5.81
CA ASP A 138 29.93 13.20 6.89
C ASP A 138 29.21 14.43 6.33
N SER A 139 28.08 14.21 5.66
CA SER A 139 27.32 15.23 4.94
C SER A 139 25.82 14.94 4.95
N THR A 140 25.02 15.99 4.87
CA THR A 140 23.56 15.93 4.68
C THR A 140 23.12 16.19 3.24
N LYS A 141 24.06 16.36 2.30
CA LYS A 141 23.79 16.75 0.90
C LYS A 141 22.85 15.80 0.13
N TYR A 142 22.63 14.60 0.65
CA TYR A 142 21.74 13.59 0.08
C TYR A 142 20.33 13.58 0.71
N GLY A 143 20.02 14.49 1.65
CA GLY A 143 18.78 14.45 2.42
C GLY A 143 18.73 13.35 3.49
N LEU A 144 19.85 12.64 3.71
CA LEU A 144 20.06 11.64 4.76
C LEU A 144 20.87 12.22 5.91
N LYS A 145 20.85 11.58 7.09
CA LYS A 145 21.73 11.98 8.19
C LYS A 145 23.21 11.76 7.81
N PRO A 146 24.15 12.54 8.36
CA PRO A 146 25.59 12.31 8.18
C PRO A 146 26.01 10.94 8.70
N LYS A 147 27.06 10.37 8.10
CA LYS A 147 27.61 9.06 8.48
C LYS A 147 26.48 8.04 8.61
N PHE A 148 25.64 7.96 7.58
CA PHE A 148 24.40 7.21 7.59
C PHE A 148 24.64 5.76 7.99
N ILE A 149 25.55 5.09 7.28
CA ILE A 149 26.02 3.73 7.53
C ILE A 149 27.54 3.70 7.33
N THR A 150 28.27 3.37 8.39
CA THR A 150 29.75 3.33 8.39
C THR A 150 30.33 1.96 8.67
N ASP A 151 29.51 1.01 9.13
CA ASP A 151 29.93 -0.36 9.41
C ASP A 151 30.13 -1.12 8.07
N LYS A 152 31.32 -1.67 7.88
CA LYS A 152 31.69 -2.36 6.63
C LYS A 152 30.88 -3.63 6.38
N THR A 153 30.51 -4.36 7.43
CA THR A 153 29.65 -5.54 7.32
C THR A 153 28.25 -5.14 6.89
N GLN A 154 27.71 -4.04 7.45
CA GLN A 154 26.42 -3.49 7.04
C GLN A 154 26.40 -3.05 5.57
N ILE A 155 27.48 -2.41 5.08
CA ILE A 155 27.62 -2.04 3.67
C ILE A 155 27.67 -3.29 2.78
N ARG A 156 28.42 -4.31 3.18
CA ARG A 156 28.49 -5.58 2.44
C ARG A 156 27.13 -6.26 2.36
N ASP A 157 26.41 -6.35 3.48
CA ASP A 157 25.08 -6.96 3.56
C ASP A 157 24.08 -6.21 2.65
N LEU A 158 24.06 -4.86 2.69
CA LEU A 158 23.22 -4.05 1.77
C LEU A 158 23.59 -4.27 0.31
N THR A 159 24.89 -4.26 0.00
CA THR A 159 25.35 -4.45 -1.37
C THR A 159 25.00 -5.85 -1.88
N ALA A 160 25.06 -6.88 -1.03
CA ALA A 160 24.63 -8.24 -1.37
C ALA A 160 23.13 -8.30 -1.68
N PHE A 161 22.30 -7.58 -0.92
CA PHE A 161 20.86 -7.46 -1.20
C PHE A 161 20.60 -6.77 -2.55
N TYR A 162 21.27 -5.64 -2.82
CA TYR A 162 21.14 -4.93 -4.10
C TYR A 162 21.61 -5.79 -5.27
N ALA A 163 22.77 -6.45 -5.12
CA ALA A 163 23.33 -7.37 -6.10
C ALA A 163 22.37 -8.51 -6.45
N TRP A 164 21.73 -9.10 -5.45
CA TRP A 164 20.77 -10.18 -5.65
C TRP A 164 19.51 -9.71 -6.41
N THR A 165 18.95 -8.55 -6.06
CA THR A 165 17.80 -8.01 -6.80
C THR A 165 18.17 -7.62 -8.24
N ALA A 166 19.37 -7.07 -8.45
CA ALA A 166 19.87 -6.71 -9.78
C ALA A 166 20.18 -7.92 -10.65
N TRP A 167 20.72 -8.99 -10.05
CA TRP A 167 20.85 -10.29 -10.71
C TRP A 167 19.49 -10.82 -11.16
N ALA A 168 18.50 -10.84 -10.26
CA ALA A 168 17.15 -11.29 -10.60
C ALA A 168 16.52 -10.44 -11.72
N ALA A 169 16.83 -9.13 -11.74
CA ALA A 169 16.32 -8.20 -12.73
C ALA A 169 16.85 -8.44 -14.15
N ALA A 170 18.03 -9.04 -14.31
CA ALA A 170 18.65 -9.32 -15.61
C ALA A 170 18.61 -10.80 -16.02
N ALA A 171 18.78 -11.73 -15.07
CA ALA A 171 18.90 -13.16 -15.36
C ALA A 171 17.58 -13.75 -15.86
N GLU A 172 17.63 -14.46 -16.98
CA GLU A 172 16.47 -15.12 -17.57
C GLU A 172 15.90 -16.21 -16.66
N ARG A 173 14.57 -16.25 -16.55
CA ARG A 173 13.90 -17.36 -15.86
C ARG A 173 14.15 -18.67 -16.62
N PRO A 174 14.37 -19.80 -15.91
CA PRO A 174 14.56 -21.09 -16.56
C PRO A 174 13.44 -21.42 -17.55
N GLY A 175 13.78 -21.71 -18.80
CA GLY A 175 12.82 -22.04 -19.86
C GLY A 175 12.10 -20.83 -20.48
N HIS A 176 12.49 -19.60 -20.15
CA HIS A 176 11.88 -18.38 -20.65
C HIS A 176 12.92 -17.40 -21.20
N LYS A 177 12.47 -16.43 -22.01
CA LYS A 177 13.31 -15.36 -22.61
C LYS A 177 13.14 -14.01 -21.91
N TYR A 178 12.73 -14.02 -20.64
CA TYR A 178 12.52 -12.83 -19.84
C TYR A 178 13.07 -13.04 -18.42
N SER A 179 13.49 -11.96 -17.77
CA SER A 179 14.11 -12.02 -16.44
C SER A 179 13.12 -12.32 -15.31
N TYR A 180 13.60 -12.50 -14.07
CA TYR A 180 12.70 -12.75 -12.93
C TYR A 180 11.71 -11.61 -12.68
N THR A 181 12.02 -10.40 -13.15
CA THR A 181 11.23 -9.18 -13.00
C THR A 181 10.51 -8.80 -14.30
N ASN A 182 10.36 -9.74 -15.23
CA ASN A 182 9.76 -9.50 -16.54
C ASN A 182 10.47 -8.39 -17.37
N ASN A 183 11.81 -8.43 -17.38
CA ASN A 183 12.71 -7.48 -18.05
C ASN A 183 12.68 -6.05 -17.49
N TRP A 184 12.26 -5.87 -16.24
CA TRP A 184 12.43 -4.62 -15.51
C TRP A 184 13.74 -4.64 -14.70
N PRO A 185 14.48 -3.52 -14.53
CA PRO A 185 14.21 -2.19 -15.06
C PRO A 185 14.64 -2.09 -16.52
N ALA A 186 14.15 -1.06 -17.23
CA ALA A 186 14.59 -0.76 -18.59
C ALA A 186 16.12 -0.49 -18.59
N GLU A 187 16.89 -1.38 -19.23
CA GLU A 187 18.34 -1.34 -19.24
C GLU A 187 18.85 -1.96 -20.54
N THR A 188 19.28 -1.11 -21.47
CA THR A 188 19.68 -1.52 -22.82
C THR A 188 20.98 -2.31 -22.83
N ARG A 189 21.83 -2.21 -21.81
CA ARG A 189 23.09 -2.99 -21.76
C ARG A 189 22.87 -4.50 -21.60
N VAL A 190 21.69 -4.91 -21.13
CA VAL A 190 21.31 -6.32 -20.91
C VAL A 190 20.01 -6.69 -21.64
N ASP A 191 19.61 -5.90 -22.64
CA ASP A 191 18.36 -6.08 -23.40
C ASP A 191 17.10 -6.20 -22.52
N ASN A 192 17.08 -5.50 -21.41
CA ASN A 192 15.87 -5.34 -20.63
C ASN A 192 14.95 -4.34 -21.34
N GLY A 193 13.99 -4.87 -22.09
CA GLY A 193 12.92 -4.13 -22.74
C GLY A 193 11.56 -4.84 -22.64
N PRO A 194 10.49 -4.21 -23.15
CA PRO A 194 9.13 -4.75 -23.08
C PRO A 194 9.03 -6.17 -23.64
N THR A 195 8.48 -7.09 -22.84
CA THR A 195 8.24 -8.47 -23.27
C THR A 195 7.00 -8.56 -24.16
N ALA A 196 6.89 -9.62 -24.97
CA ALA A 196 5.69 -9.86 -25.78
C ALA A 196 4.42 -9.95 -24.92
N ALA A 197 4.51 -10.57 -23.74
CA ALA A 197 3.38 -10.66 -22.81
C ALA A 197 2.95 -9.29 -22.30
N LEU A 198 3.89 -8.40 -21.98
CA LEU A 198 3.60 -7.03 -21.54
C LEU A 198 2.78 -6.28 -22.59
N ILE A 199 3.17 -6.36 -23.87
CA ILE A 199 2.46 -5.71 -24.97
C ILE A 199 1.05 -6.29 -25.15
N VAL A 200 0.92 -7.62 -25.16
CA VAL A 200 -0.37 -8.31 -25.36
C VAL A 200 -1.35 -7.99 -24.23
N TRP A 201 -0.92 -8.11 -22.98
CA TRP A 201 -1.81 -7.88 -21.82
C TRP A 201 -2.15 -6.41 -21.62
N SER A 202 -1.26 -5.49 -22.02
CA SER A 202 -1.60 -4.07 -22.11
C SER A 202 -2.75 -3.84 -23.10
N GLY A 203 -2.67 -4.41 -24.31
CA GLY A 203 -3.75 -4.32 -25.29
C GLY A 203 -5.07 -4.96 -24.83
N LEU A 204 -5.01 -6.15 -24.23
CA LEU A 204 -6.20 -6.84 -23.72
C LEU A 204 -6.84 -6.09 -22.55
N SER A 205 -6.06 -5.47 -21.66
CA SER A 205 -6.58 -4.67 -20.54
C SER A 205 -7.40 -3.47 -21.04
N LEU A 206 -6.95 -2.78 -22.10
CA LEU A 206 -7.67 -1.67 -22.70
C LEU A 206 -8.97 -2.12 -23.38
N ILE A 207 -8.96 -3.27 -24.05
CA ILE A 207 -10.19 -3.85 -24.62
C ILE A 207 -11.18 -4.19 -23.51
N ALA A 208 -10.72 -4.79 -22.41
CA ALA A 208 -11.54 -5.11 -21.25
C ALA A 208 -12.12 -3.86 -20.59
N LEU A 209 -11.31 -2.80 -20.43
CA LEU A 209 -11.74 -1.50 -19.92
C LEU A 209 -12.84 -0.88 -20.78
N LEU A 210 -12.57 -0.67 -22.07
CA LEU A 210 -13.51 0.02 -22.96
C LEU A 210 -14.79 -0.80 -23.19
N GLY A 211 -14.64 -2.11 -23.36
CA GLY A 211 -15.77 -3.03 -23.47
C GLY A 211 -16.60 -3.07 -22.19
N GLY A 212 -15.94 -3.14 -21.03
CA GLY A 212 -16.57 -3.16 -19.71
C GLY A 212 -17.32 -1.87 -19.40
N ILE A 213 -16.70 -0.71 -19.67
CA ILE A 213 -17.35 0.61 -19.61
C ILE A 213 -18.60 0.64 -20.51
N GLY A 214 -18.47 0.22 -21.77
CA GLY A 214 -19.58 0.21 -22.72
C GLY A 214 -20.74 -0.67 -22.27
N ILE A 215 -20.46 -1.88 -21.77
CA ILE A 215 -21.46 -2.79 -21.21
C ILE A 215 -22.12 -2.15 -20.00
N MET A 216 -21.34 -1.56 -19.07
CA MET A 216 -21.89 -0.96 -17.86
C MET A 216 -22.79 0.23 -18.19
N PHE A 217 -22.40 1.10 -19.13
CA PHE A 217 -23.26 2.20 -19.58
C PHE A 217 -24.52 1.72 -20.30
N ALA A 218 -24.46 0.61 -21.05
CA ALA A 218 -25.64 0.02 -21.67
C ALA A 218 -26.61 -0.57 -20.64
N VAL A 219 -26.08 -1.26 -19.63
CA VAL A 219 -26.83 -1.80 -18.48
C VAL A 219 -27.45 -0.64 -17.70
N TYR A 220 -26.64 0.34 -17.29
CA TYR A 220 -27.10 1.51 -16.55
C TYR A 220 -28.14 2.28 -17.36
N GLY A 221 -27.90 2.58 -18.64
CA GLY A 221 -28.86 3.29 -19.48
C GLY A 221 -30.22 2.58 -19.59
N ARG A 222 -30.22 1.25 -19.69
CA ARG A 222 -31.45 0.44 -19.80
C ARG A 222 -32.21 0.30 -18.47
N TRP A 223 -31.51 0.29 -17.34
CA TRP A 223 -32.09 -0.01 -16.02
C TRP A 223 -31.90 1.11 -14.98
N SER A 224 -31.47 2.30 -15.39
CA SER A 224 -31.17 3.47 -14.52
C SER A 224 -32.33 3.88 -13.62
N GLN A 225 -33.58 3.65 -14.05
CA GLN A 225 -34.78 3.86 -13.25
C GLN A 225 -34.86 2.95 -12.00
N ASN A 226 -34.13 1.82 -12.01
CA ASN A 226 -34.09 0.82 -10.94
C ASN A 226 -32.70 0.66 -10.28
N VAL A 227 -31.64 1.18 -10.91
CA VAL A 227 -30.24 1.00 -10.50
C VAL A 227 -29.58 2.39 -10.43
N GLY A 228 -29.56 2.97 -9.24
CA GLY A 228 -28.94 4.28 -8.97
C GLY A 228 -29.62 5.00 -7.81
N TRP A 229 -28.98 6.07 -7.32
CA TRP A 229 -29.49 6.92 -6.23
C TRP A 229 -30.71 7.79 -6.62
N HIS A 230 -31.39 7.49 -7.74
CA HIS A 230 -32.52 8.25 -8.23
C HIS A 230 -33.80 7.89 -7.48
N SER A 231 -34.21 8.76 -6.58
CA SER A 231 -35.59 8.75 -6.08
C SER A 231 -36.48 9.50 -7.07
N ALA A 232 -37.22 8.79 -7.92
CA ALA A 232 -38.37 9.37 -8.63
C ALA A 232 -39.49 9.81 -7.65
N GLU A 233 -39.40 9.44 -6.37
CA GLU A 233 -40.33 9.77 -5.29
C GLU A 233 -39.58 10.23 -4.02
N ALA A 234 -38.77 11.29 -4.10
CA ALA A 234 -38.20 11.91 -2.89
C ALA A 234 -39.26 12.73 -2.17
N SER A 235 -39.59 12.34 -0.94
CA SER A 235 -40.37 13.16 -0.04
C SER A 235 -39.62 14.45 0.28
N ASN A 236 -40.36 15.56 0.34
CA ASN A 236 -39.93 16.82 0.94
C ASN A 236 -39.22 16.59 2.29
N LEU A 237 -37.90 16.76 2.34
CA LEU A 237 -37.07 16.49 3.53
C LEU A 237 -37.10 17.67 4.52
N SER A 238 -37.17 17.36 5.81
CA SER A 238 -36.95 18.31 6.91
C SER A 238 -35.85 17.76 7.82
N PHE A 239 -34.82 18.57 8.07
CA PHE A 239 -33.64 18.16 8.83
C PHE A 239 -33.71 18.69 10.26
N ARG A 240 -33.40 17.81 11.23
CA ARG A 240 -33.17 18.24 12.61
C ARG A 240 -31.87 19.01 12.69
N GLN A 241 -31.90 20.11 13.44
CA GLN A 241 -30.68 20.88 13.71
C GLN A 241 -29.79 20.13 14.72
N PRO A 242 -28.45 20.32 14.69
CA PRO A 242 -27.53 19.56 15.56
C PRO A 242 -27.87 19.61 17.06
N GLY A 243 -28.44 20.71 17.55
CA GLY A 243 -28.89 20.85 18.94
C GLY A 243 -30.17 20.11 19.30
N GLU A 244 -30.92 19.62 18.32
CA GLU A 244 -32.18 18.88 18.48
C GLU A 244 -31.95 17.35 18.57
N VAL A 245 -30.72 16.88 18.34
CA VAL A 245 -30.34 15.46 18.35
C VAL A 245 -29.55 15.13 19.62
N SER A 246 -30.10 14.27 20.47
CA SER A 246 -29.42 13.81 21.68
C SER A 246 -28.28 12.83 21.35
N LEU A 247 -27.07 13.11 21.84
CA LEU A 247 -25.91 12.24 21.68
C LEU A 247 -25.68 11.35 22.90
N THR A 248 -25.34 10.09 22.63
CA THR A 248 -24.96 9.09 23.65
C THR A 248 -23.53 9.31 24.17
N SER A 249 -23.11 8.53 25.19
CA SER A 249 -21.78 8.71 25.78
C SER A 249 -20.64 8.36 24.81
N ALA A 250 -20.80 7.32 23.99
CA ALA A 250 -19.80 6.94 22.99
C ALA A 250 -19.73 7.94 21.83
N GLN A 251 -20.88 8.46 21.37
CA GLN A 251 -20.92 9.49 20.34
C GLN A 251 -20.20 10.77 20.80
N ARG A 252 -20.38 11.17 22.06
CA ARG A 252 -19.65 12.30 22.65
C ARG A 252 -18.15 12.02 22.72
N ALA A 253 -17.74 10.80 23.06
CA ALA A 253 -16.33 10.44 23.10
C ALA A 253 -15.65 10.51 21.71
N CYS A 254 -16.38 10.23 20.62
CA CYS A 254 -15.84 10.33 19.25
C CYS A 254 -15.33 11.74 18.90
N ILE A 255 -15.81 12.80 19.55
CA ILE A 255 -15.32 14.17 19.29
C ILE A 255 -13.82 14.31 19.53
N TRP A 256 -13.29 13.61 20.54
CA TRP A 256 -11.88 13.61 20.86
C TRP A 256 -11.06 12.85 19.83
N ILE A 257 -11.62 11.78 19.26
CA ILE A 257 -10.97 11.07 18.15
C ILE A 257 -10.90 11.99 16.93
N PHE A 258 -11.99 12.67 16.58
CA PHE A 258 -11.97 13.63 15.46
C PHE A 258 -11.03 14.81 15.68
N ALA A 259 -10.93 15.33 16.92
CA ALA A 259 -9.94 16.37 17.25
C ALA A 259 -8.50 15.88 17.04
N VAL A 260 -8.19 14.65 17.49
CA VAL A 260 -6.87 14.03 17.25
C VAL A 260 -6.64 13.84 15.76
N VAL A 261 -7.63 13.35 15.01
CA VAL A 261 -7.56 13.21 13.54
C VAL A 261 -7.17 14.53 12.88
N SER A 262 -7.79 15.65 13.27
CA SER A 262 -7.43 16.97 12.71
C SER A 262 -5.98 17.37 13.01
N VAL A 263 -5.48 17.07 14.21
CA VAL A 263 -4.08 17.34 14.57
C VAL A 263 -3.11 16.46 13.79
N LEU A 264 -3.40 15.17 13.66
CA LEU A 264 -2.58 14.23 12.89
C LEU A 264 -2.57 14.58 11.40
N PHE A 265 -3.71 15.01 10.84
CA PHE A 265 -3.81 15.49 9.47
C PHE A 265 -2.94 16.74 9.24
N LEU A 266 -2.96 17.71 10.17
CA LEU A 266 -2.09 18.88 10.10
C LEU A 266 -0.61 18.48 10.16
N ALA A 267 -0.24 17.62 11.11
CA ALA A 267 1.14 17.14 11.25
C ALA A 267 1.62 16.41 9.98
N GLN A 268 0.77 15.55 9.40
CA GLN A 268 1.03 14.87 8.14
C GLN A 268 1.25 15.85 6.98
N THR A 269 0.43 16.90 6.89
CA THR A 269 0.54 17.94 5.87
C THR A 269 1.87 18.71 5.99
N VAL A 270 2.25 19.08 7.22
CA VAL A 270 3.53 19.78 7.48
C VAL A 270 4.73 18.90 7.11
N LEU A 271 4.69 17.61 7.46
CA LEU A 271 5.72 16.65 7.05
C LEU A 271 5.78 16.48 5.54
N GLY A 272 4.64 16.49 4.85
CA GLY A 272 4.58 16.49 3.38
C GLY A 272 5.26 17.71 2.78
N GLY A 273 5.01 18.89 3.35
CA GLY A 273 5.71 20.12 2.98
C GLY A 273 7.23 20.01 3.17
N ALA A 274 7.71 19.39 4.25
CA ALA A 274 9.14 19.15 4.47
C ALA A 274 9.73 18.16 3.46
N VAL A 275 9.01 17.08 3.14
CA VAL A 275 9.40 16.08 2.13
C VAL A 275 9.54 16.71 0.75
N GLU A 276 8.59 17.54 0.33
CA GLU A 276 8.67 18.26 -0.94
C GLU A 276 9.76 19.33 -0.94
N HIS A 277 10.01 19.98 0.20
CA HIS A 277 11.11 20.94 0.32
C HIS A 277 12.47 20.30 -0.01
N TYR A 278 12.73 19.08 0.46
CA TYR A 278 13.97 18.35 0.12
C TYR A 278 14.15 18.13 -1.39
N ARG A 279 13.09 18.16 -2.20
CA ARG A 279 13.21 18.09 -3.66
C ARG A 279 13.59 19.42 -4.29
N ALA A 280 13.21 20.53 -3.66
CA ALA A 280 13.57 21.87 -4.11
C ALA A 280 14.97 22.28 -3.64
N ASP A 281 15.31 21.98 -2.39
CA ASP A 281 16.63 22.22 -1.79
C ASP A 281 17.00 21.07 -0.85
N LEU A 282 17.95 20.24 -1.29
CA LEU A 282 18.51 19.13 -0.52
C LEU A 282 19.44 19.59 0.61
N SER A 283 20.01 20.78 0.49
CA SER A 283 21.09 21.26 1.35
C SER A 283 20.59 21.96 2.61
N THR A 284 19.49 22.69 2.51
CA THR A 284 18.91 23.43 3.63
C THR A 284 17.39 23.51 3.59
N PHE A 285 16.79 23.69 4.76
CA PHE A 285 15.41 24.12 4.96
C PHE A 285 15.41 25.61 5.34
N PHE A 286 15.37 26.50 4.35
CA PHE A 286 15.44 27.96 4.52
C PHE A 286 16.65 28.40 5.38
N GLY A 287 17.82 27.80 5.14
CA GLY A 287 19.05 28.07 5.88
C GLY A 287 19.28 27.19 7.12
N LEU A 288 18.37 26.27 7.45
CA LEU A 288 18.52 25.29 8.53
C LEU A 288 18.89 23.91 7.98
N ASP A 289 19.87 23.22 8.57
CA ASP A 289 20.21 21.84 8.19
C ASP A 289 19.24 20.84 8.83
N LEU A 290 18.04 20.72 8.23
CA LEU A 290 16.95 19.90 8.76
C LEU A 290 17.30 18.41 8.81
N ALA A 291 18.13 17.91 7.88
CA ALA A 291 18.42 16.49 7.74
C ALA A 291 19.19 15.89 8.92
N ARG A 292 19.79 16.73 9.77
CA ARG A 292 20.40 16.29 11.04
C ARG A 292 19.39 15.83 12.09
N VAL A 293 18.16 16.35 12.03
CA VAL A 293 17.10 16.10 13.03
C VAL A 293 15.92 15.35 12.40
N LEU A 294 15.56 15.71 11.18
CA LEU A 294 14.45 15.14 10.44
C LEU A 294 14.90 14.88 8.99
N PRO A 295 15.74 13.85 8.76
CA PRO A 295 16.15 13.48 7.41
C PRO A 295 14.94 13.08 6.56
N TYR A 296 15.08 13.18 5.24
CA TYR A 296 14.01 12.95 4.28
C TYR A 296 13.29 11.63 4.51
N ASN A 297 14.04 10.55 4.72
CA ASN A 297 13.46 9.22 4.93
C ASN A 297 12.56 9.20 6.16
N LEU A 298 12.97 9.80 7.28
CA LEU A 298 12.12 9.89 8.49
C LEU A 298 10.90 10.77 8.26
N ALA A 299 11.08 11.93 7.60
CA ALA A 299 9.97 12.83 7.28
C ALA A 299 8.92 12.12 6.41
N ARG A 300 9.35 11.36 5.40
CA ARG A 300 8.47 10.58 4.52
C ARG A 300 7.83 9.41 5.25
N THR A 301 8.58 8.67 6.09
CA THR A 301 8.02 7.60 6.93
C THR A 301 6.82 8.12 7.73
N TRP A 302 7.00 9.22 8.46
CA TRP A 302 5.94 9.79 9.28
C TRP A 302 4.81 10.41 8.45
N HIS A 303 5.11 11.04 7.31
CA HIS A 303 4.09 11.57 6.40
C HIS A 303 3.14 10.46 5.91
N VAL A 304 3.71 9.34 5.41
CA VAL A 304 2.94 8.22 4.88
C VAL A 304 2.21 7.49 6.01
N GLN A 305 2.87 7.23 7.16
CA GLN A 305 2.21 6.60 8.31
C GLN A 305 1.03 7.42 8.82
N LEU A 306 1.21 8.73 9.02
CA LEU A 306 0.13 9.57 9.52
C LEU A 306 -1.05 9.63 8.56
N SER A 307 -0.82 9.57 7.23
CA SER A 307 -1.93 9.51 6.27
C SER A 307 -2.81 8.27 6.44
N LEU A 308 -2.23 7.16 6.88
CA LEU A 308 -2.99 5.94 7.21
C LEU A 308 -3.66 6.08 8.57
N PHE A 309 -2.95 6.60 9.58
CA PHE A 309 -3.45 6.68 10.95
C PHE A 309 -4.65 7.61 11.11
N TRP A 310 -4.59 8.85 10.58
CA TRP A 310 -5.70 9.78 10.77
C TRP A 310 -6.95 9.32 10.00
N THR A 311 -6.75 8.76 8.80
CA THR A 311 -7.84 8.23 7.97
C THR A 311 -8.52 7.04 8.65
N ALA A 312 -7.74 6.05 9.11
CA ALA A 312 -8.27 4.90 9.84
C ALA A 312 -8.97 5.34 11.15
N ALA A 313 -8.38 6.26 11.92
CA ALA A 313 -8.99 6.78 13.13
C ALA A 313 -10.34 7.49 12.87
N ALA A 314 -10.47 8.21 11.74
CA ALA A 314 -11.72 8.83 11.33
C ALA A 314 -12.80 7.77 11.03
N PHE A 315 -12.46 6.69 10.31
CA PHE A 315 -13.38 5.58 10.06
C PHE A 315 -13.78 4.84 11.34
N LEU A 316 -12.83 4.62 12.25
CA LEU A 316 -13.11 4.01 13.54
C LEU A 316 -14.12 4.85 14.34
N ALA A 317 -13.91 6.16 14.40
CA ALA A 317 -14.80 7.11 15.06
C ALA A 317 -16.19 7.15 14.39
N GLY A 318 -16.24 7.20 13.05
CA GLY A 318 -17.48 7.17 12.27
C GLY A 318 -18.29 5.90 12.51
N GLY A 319 -17.62 4.75 12.53
CA GLY A 319 -18.23 3.46 12.83
C GLY A 319 -18.86 3.42 14.22
N ILE A 320 -18.12 3.85 15.26
CA ILE A 320 -18.65 3.94 16.64
C ILE A 320 -19.80 4.93 16.73
N PHE A 321 -19.71 6.06 16.03
CA PHE A 321 -20.71 7.13 16.08
C PHE A 321 -22.07 6.68 15.52
N LEU A 322 -22.08 5.85 14.48
CA LEU A 322 -23.30 5.34 13.86
C LEU A 322 -23.98 4.21 14.63
N VAL A 323 -23.22 3.41 15.40
CA VAL A 323 -23.77 2.23 16.09
C VAL A 323 -25.01 2.53 16.94
N PRO A 324 -25.07 3.59 17.77
CA PRO A 324 -26.28 3.90 18.53
C PRO A 324 -27.47 4.29 17.66
N PHE A 325 -27.25 4.95 16.52
CA PHE A 325 -28.33 5.28 15.57
C PHE A 325 -28.88 4.03 14.90
N ILE A 326 -28.01 3.09 14.50
CA ILE A 326 -28.43 1.83 13.87
C ILE A 326 -29.12 0.91 14.89
N ALA A 327 -28.58 0.82 16.11
CA ALA A 327 -29.08 -0.10 17.13
C ALA A 327 -30.25 0.45 17.95
N GLY A 328 -30.50 1.77 17.91
CA GLY A 328 -31.51 2.46 18.72
C GLY A 328 -31.24 2.47 20.22
N ARG A 329 -30.02 2.09 20.66
CA ARG A 329 -29.64 1.99 22.08
C ARG A 329 -28.12 2.01 22.26
N GLU A 330 -27.67 2.38 23.45
CA GLU A 330 -26.25 2.31 23.85
C GLU A 330 -26.03 1.30 24.99
N PRO A 331 -25.11 0.32 24.86
CA PRO A 331 -24.75 -0.55 25.97
C PRO A 331 -24.03 0.19 27.11
N LYS A 332 -24.18 -0.30 28.36
CA LYS A 332 -23.47 0.25 29.53
C LYS A 332 -21.95 0.33 29.29
N ARG A 333 -21.30 1.43 29.69
CA ARG A 333 -19.84 1.67 29.55
C ARG A 333 -19.32 1.78 28.11
N GLN A 334 -20.18 2.04 27.10
CA GLN A 334 -19.71 2.17 25.71
C GLN A 334 -18.76 3.37 25.55
N GLY A 335 -19.08 4.53 26.15
CA GLY A 335 -18.17 5.68 26.13
C GLY A 335 -16.80 5.39 26.76
N LEU A 336 -16.75 4.62 27.85
CA LEU A 336 -15.47 4.21 28.46
C LEU A 336 -14.62 3.39 27.50
N LEU A 337 -15.22 2.41 26.79
CA LEU A 337 -14.51 1.60 25.82
C LEU A 337 -14.00 2.45 24.64
N THR A 338 -14.75 3.47 24.22
CA THR A 338 -14.31 4.42 23.20
C THR A 338 -13.08 5.22 23.65
N TYR A 339 -13.04 5.67 24.92
CA TYR A 339 -11.84 6.33 25.47
C TYR A 339 -10.64 5.39 25.60
N VAL A 340 -10.87 4.13 26.01
CA VAL A 340 -9.81 3.11 26.06
C VAL A 340 -9.24 2.87 24.66
N LEU A 341 -10.10 2.76 23.64
CA LEU A 341 -9.66 2.62 22.25
C LEU A 341 -8.86 3.84 21.78
N LEU A 342 -9.30 5.06 22.11
CA LEU A 342 -8.56 6.29 21.81
C LEU A 342 -7.15 6.26 22.43
N GLY A 343 -7.03 5.87 23.70
CA GLY A 343 -5.74 5.72 24.36
C GLY A 343 -4.86 4.65 23.71
N ALA A 344 -5.43 3.53 23.29
CA ALA A 344 -4.71 2.47 22.58
C ALA A 344 -4.22 2.93 21.20
N VAL A 345 -5.05 3.63 20.42
CA VAL A 345 -4.66 4.21 19.13
C VAL A 345 -3.53 5.22 19.33
N ALA A 346 -3.63 6.12 20.30
CA ALA A 346 -2.57 7.08 20.59
C ALA A 346 -1.25 6.39 20.95
N ALA A 347 -1.30 5.34 21.78
CA ALA A 347 -0.11 4.56 22.13
C ALA A 347 0.55 3.91 20.90
N VAL A 348 -0.25 3.37 19.98
CA VAL A 348 0.25 2.79 18.73
C VAL A 348 0.89 3.86 17.84
N VAL A 349 0.23 4.98 17.62
CA VAL A 349 0.73 6.08 16.76
C VAL A 349 2.04 6.63 17.28
N PHE A 350 2.09 7.09 18.53
CA PHE A 350 3.30 7.70 19.08
C PHE A 350 4.40 6.67 19.31
N GLY A 351 4.03 5.47 19.75
CA GLY A 351 4.95 4.38 19.96
C GLY A 351 5.64 3.94 18.66
N SER A 352 4.90 3.81 17.56
CA SER A 352 5.48 3.44 16.27
C SER A 352 6.41 4.52 15.76
N MET A 353 5.97 5.79 15.75
CA MET A 353 6.78 6.92 15.27
C MET A 353 8.11 7.04 16.01
N ILE A 354 8.12 6.83 17.34
CA ILE A 354 9.35 6.82 18.14
C ILE A 354 10.25 5.65 17.73
N CYS A 355 9.71 4.43 17.61
CA CYS A 355 10.51 3.28 17.19
C CYS A 355 11.05 3.41 15.77
N GLU A 356 10.27 3.94 14.83
CA GLU A 356 10.68 4.24 13.45
C GLU A 356 11.89 5.18 13.44
N ALA A 357 11.82 6.28 14.20
CA ALA A 357 12.94 7.21 14.34
C ALA A 357 14.16 6.54 14.98
N LEU A 358 14.00 5.87 16.12
CA LEU A 358 15.12 5.20 16.79
C LEU A 358 15.79 4.13 15.91
N SER A 359 15.00 3.41 15.10
CA SER A 359 15.48 2.45 14.12
C SER A 359 16.26 3.13 12.99
N ILE A 360 15.72 4.19 12.38
CA ILE A 360 16.41 4.94 11.30
C ILE A 360 17.75 5.51 11.79
N TYR A 361 17.76 6.04 13.02
CA TYR A 361 18.98 6.55 13.66
C TYR A 361 19.98 5.45 14.05
N GLY A 362 19.56 4.17 14.06
CA GLY A 362 20.40 3.02 14.36
C GLY A 362 20.55 2.71 15.85
N VAL A 363 19.65 3.24 16.67
CA VAL A 363 19.57 2.93 18.11
C VAL A 363 18.96 1.55 18.31
N ILE A 364 17.97 1.18 17.48
CA ILE A 364 17.35 -0.15 17.48
C ILE A 364 18.06 -1.02 16.43
N PRO A 365 18.54 -2.23 16.80
CA PRO A 365 19.11 -3.17 15.84
C PRO A 365 18.10 -3.63 14.78
N GLN A 366 18.59 -3.95 13.58
CA GLN A 366 17.78 -4.49 12.49
C GLN A 366 17.21 -5.89 12.78
N GLY A 367 16.19 -6.29 12.03
CA GLY A 367 15.56 -7.63 12.12
C GLY A 367 14.67 -7.89 13.34
N GLY A 368 14.62 -6.96 14.30
CA GLY A 368 13.80 -7.09 15.50
C GLY A 368 12.34 -6.64 15.33
N LEU A 369 11.51 -6.94 16.33
CA LEU A 369 10.10 -6.53 16.38
C LEU A 369 9.89 -4.99 16.37
N LEU A 370 10.94 -4.22 16.63
CA LEU A 370 10.92 -2.76 16.76
C LEU A 370 11.59 -2.02 15.59
N SER A 371 12.09 -2.73 14.57
CA SER A 371 12.87 -2.13 13.48
C SER A 371 12.31 -2.37 12.07
N GLN A 372 11.32 -3.23 11.89
CA GLN A 372 10.75 -3.52 10.57
C GLN A 372 10.05 -2.27 9.99
N GLN A 373 10.39 -1.86 8.76
CA GLN A 373 9.73 -0.73 8.07
C GLN A 373 9.61 -0.99 6.56
N TRP A 374 8.47 -1.55 6.14
CA TRP A 374 8.12 -1.64 4.71
C TRP A 374 7.33 -0.41 4.31
N ALA A 375 7.53 0.17 3.13
CA ALA A 375 6.74 1.34 2.72
C ALA A 375 5.22 1.04 2.81
N TYR A 376 4.48 1.93 3.49
CA TYR A 376 3.05 1.82 3.86
C TYR A 376 2.74 0.80 4.99
N LEU A 377 3.70 -0.03 5.38
CA LEU A 377 3.71 -0.87 6.58
C LEU A 377 4.94 -0.54 7.45
N ASP A 378 5.26 0.76 7.54
CA ASP A 378 6.50 1.24 8.16
C ASP A 378 6.52 1.03 9.67
N LEU A 379 5.34 0.92 10.28
CA LEU A 379 5.23 0.74 11.70
C LEU A 379 5.81 -0.64 12.11
N PRO A 380 6.70 -0.70 13.11
CA PRO A 380 7.34 -1.95 13.48
C PRO A 380 6.39 -3.06 13.91
N ARG A 381 6.83 -4.32 13.81
CA ARG A 381 5.99 -5.51 14.01
C ARG A 381 5.19 -5.48 15.32
N LEU A 382 5.80 -5.06 16.43
CA LEU A 382 5.10 -4.94 17.71
C LEU A 382 3.85 -4.05 17.57
N TRP A 383 4.02 -2.89 16.96
CA TRP A 383 2.95 -1.92 16.77
C TRP A 383 1.91 -2.40 15.77
N GLN A 384 2.28 -3.24 14.78
CA GLN A 384 1.32 -3.86 13.86
C GLN A 384 0.41 -4.84 14.60
N ILE A 385 0.99 -5.65 15.49
CA ILE A 385 0.22 -6.57 16.33
C ILE A 385 -0.73 -5.79 17.24
N LEU A 386 -0.24 -4.73 17.89
CA LEU A 386 -1.08 -3.90 18.76
C LEU A 386 -2.18 -3.16 17.98
N LEU A 387 -1.91 -2.72 16.75
CA LEU A 387 -2.91 -2.15 15.86
C LEU A 387 -3.98 -3.17 15.49
N VAL A 388 -3.60 -4.39 15.09
CA VAL A 388 -4.54 -5.50 14.83
C VAL A 388 -5.43 -5.75 16.05
N VAL A 389 -4.83 -5.85 17.23
CA VAL A 389 -5.59 -6.02 18.49
C VAL A 389 -6.55 -4.84 18.72
N GLY A 390 -6.09 -3.60 18.51
CA GLY A 390 -6.91 -2.40 18.61
C GLY A 390 -8.11 -2.39 17.64
N LEU A 391 -7.91 -2.81 16.39
CA LEU A 391 -8.96 -2.93 15.39
C LEU A 391 -9.98 -4.04 15.75
N PHE A 392 -9.54 -5.16 16.33
CA PHE A 392 -10.46 -6.18 16.85
C PHE A 392 -11.22 -5.71 18.10
N VAL A 393 -10.59 -4.93 18.98
CA VAL A 393 -11.27 -4.26 20.09
C VAL A 393 -12.33 -3.30 19.57
N TRP A 394 -12.04 -2.54 18.51
CA TRP A 394 -13.01 -1.69 17.84
C TRP A 394 -14.21 -2.49 17.30
N ILE A 395 -13.97 -3.63 16.64
CA ILE A 395 -15.07 -4.51 16.21
C ILE A 395 -15.86 -5.09 17.38
N ALA A 396 -15.21 -5.44 18.49
CA ALA A 396 -15.91 -5.87 19.69
C ALA A 396 -16.83 -4.77 20.24
N ILE A 397 -16.41 -3.50 20.17
CA ILE A 397 -17.23 -2.33 20.55
C ILE A 397 -18.47 -2.23 19.64
N ILE A 398 -18.29 -2.34 18.30
CA ILE A 398 -19.39 -2.31 17.33
C ILE A 398 -20.36 -3.48 17.58
N TRP A 399 -19.85 -4.71 17.65
CA TRP A 399 -20.63 -5.91 17.92
C TRP A 399 -21.47 -5.76 19.18
N ARG A 400 -20.89 -5.22 20.27
CA ARG A 400 -21.60 -5.05 21.54
C ARG A 400 -22.81 -4.12 21.43
N GLY A 401 -22.71 -3.06 20.64
CA GLY A 401 -23.82 -2.17 20.32
C GLY A 401 -24.87 -2.84 19.45
N MET A 402 -24.42 -3.50 18.38
CA MET A 402 -25.28 -3.99 17.32
C MET A 402 -25.89 -5.38 17.55
N ARG A 403 -25.31 -6.23 18.41
CA ARG A 403 -25.70 -7.65 18.55
C ARG A 403 -27.20 -7.90 18.78
N ALA A 404 -27.90 -6.99 19.47
CA ALA A 404 -29.34 -7.13 19.68
C ALA A 404 -30.13 -6.85 18.39
N ARG A 405 -29.70 -5.85 17.60
CA ARG A 405 -30.28 -5.56 16.29
C ARG A 405 -29.98 -6.68 15.30
N LEU A 406 -28.74 -7.14 15.24
CA LEU A 406 -28.29 -8.20 14.32
C LEU A 406 -29.06 -9.52 14.48
N LYS A 407 -29.51 -9.87 15.69
CA LYS A 407 -30.30 -11.09 15.94
C LYS A 407 -31.64 -11.12 15.21
N GLY A 408 -32.25 -9.96 14.98
CA GLY A 408 -33.56 -9.84 14.32
C GLY A 408 -33.48 -9.55 12.82
N GLU A 409 -32.27 -9.49 12.26
CA GLU A 409 -32.02 -9.02 10.90
C GLU A 409 -31.48 -10.14 10.01
N SER A 410 -31.88 -10.14 8.74
CA SER A 410 -31.30 -11.03 7.74
C SER A 410 -29.83 -10.67 7.48
N LYS A 411 -28.98 -11.67 7.24
CA LYS A 411 -27.55 -11.47 6.96
C LYS A 411 -27.26 -10.60 5.73
N MET A 412 -28.24 -10.43 4.85
CA MET A 412 -28.14 -9.60 3.64
C MET A 412 -28.74 -8.19 3.81
N ASN A 413 -29.26 -7.85 4.99
CA ASN A 413 -29.76 -6.52 5.29
C ASN A 413 -28.62 -5.58 5.70
N MET A 414 -28.89 -4.27 5.69
CA MET A 414 -27.87 -3.26 5.95
C MET A 414 -27.12 -3.48 7.28
N PRO A 415 -27.76 -3.89 8.41
CA PRO A 415 -27.03 -4.00 9.68
C PRO A 415 -25.90 -5.03 9.63
N TRP A 416 -26.15 -6.13 8.94
CA TRP A 416 -25.12 -7.15 8.71
C TRP A 416 -24.08 -6.69 7.69
N MET A 417 -24.46 -5.95 6.63
CA MET A 417 -23.49 -5.39 5.69
C MET A 417 -22.52 -4.43 6.38
N PHE A 418 -23.01 -3.54 7.24
CA PHE A 418 -22.16 -2.63 8.02
C PHE A 418 -21.23 -3.40 8.96
N PHE A 419 -21.74 -4.45 9.62
CA PHE A 419 -20.91 -5.27 10.50
C PHE A 419 -19.85 -6.07 9.73
N PHE A 420 -20.19 -6.67 8.58
CA PHE A 420 -19.24 -7.44 7.77
C PHE A 420 -18.19 -6.55 7.11
N ALA A 421 -18.59 -5.39 6.56
CA ALA A 421 -17.64 -4.42 6.02
C ALA A 421 -16.68 -3.93 7.11
N GLY A 422 -17.19 -3.63 8.30
CA GLY A 422 -16.34 -3.30 9.45
C GLY A 422 -15.40 -4.46 9.83
N LEU A 423 -15.90 -5.70 9.92
CA LEU A 423 -15.10 -6.87 10.31
C LEU A 423 -13.98 -7.18 9.32
N ALA A 424 -14.16 -6.86 8.05
CA ALA A 424 -13.12 -7.03 7.03
C ALA A 424 -11.87 -6.19 7.34
N ILE A 425 -12.03 -5.00 7.94
CA ILE A 425 -10.90 -4.11 8.25
C ILE A 425 -9.83 -4.79 9.12
N PRO A 426 -10.09 -5.26 10.36
CA PRO A 426 -9.06 -5.97 11.13
C PRO A 426 -8.63 -7.29 10.49
N ALA A 427 -9.54 -8.01 9.84
CA ALA A 427 -9.25 -9.32 9.26
C ALA A 427 -8.20 -9.24 8.15
N PHE A 428 -8.34 -8.27 7.23
CA PHE A 428 -7.41 -8.09 6.12
C PHE A 428 -6.13 -7.34 6.53
N TYR A 429 -6.19 -6.42 7.50
CA TYR A 429 -4.97 -5.82 8.04
C TYR A 429 -4.06 -6.88 8.69
N ALA A 430 -4.63 -7.86 9.40
CA ALA A 430 -3.89 -8.95 10.03
C ALA A 430 -3.11 -9.83 9.04
N VAL A 431 -3.52 -9.89 7.77
CA VAL A 431 -2.79 -10.63 6.72
C VAL A 431 -1.41 -10.02 6.47
N GLY A 432 -1.24 -8.70 6.65
CA GLY A 432 0.05 -8.02 6.58
C GLY A 432 1.08 -8.51 7.60
N LEU A 433 0.64 -9.26 8.63
CA LEU A 433 1.55 -9.91 9.56
C LEU A 433 2.46 -10.96 8.90
N LEU A 434 2.08 -11.44 7.71
CA LEU A 434 2.87 -12.38 6.89
C LEU A 434 4.05 -11.71 6.16
N ALA A 435 4.06 -10.37 6.03
CA ALA A 435 5.17 -9.63 5.42
C ALA A 435 6.28 -9.37 6.45
N GLY A 436 7.07 -10.39 6.78
CA GLY A 436 8.22 -10.36 7.70
C GLY A 436 9.39 -9.48 7.24
N SER A 437 10.32 -9.17 8.14
CA SER A 437 11.60 -8.52 7.78
C SER A 437 12.57 -9.50 7.11
N ASP A 438 12.53 -10.75 7.52
CA ASP A 438 13.31 -11.90 7.04
C ASP A 438 12.63 -12.67 5.90
N THR A 439 11.37 -12.34 5.60
CA THR A 439 10.60 -12.98 4.54
C THR A 439 11.19 -12.59 3.17
N HIS A 440 11.25 -13.55 2.26
CA HIS A 440 11.71 -13.33 0.89
C HIS A 440 11.00 -12.12 0.26
N PHE A 441 11.76 -11.20 -0.36
CA PHE A 441 11.24 -9.90 -0.85
C PHE A 441 9.91 -10.02 -1.62
N SER A 442 9.86 -10.82 -2.70
CA SER A 442 8.64 -10.95 -3.52
C SER A 442 7.43 -11.49 -2.74
N VAL A 443 7.67 -12.30 -1.70
CA VAL A 443 6.62 -12.86 -0.85
C VAL A 443 6.15 -11.81 0.15
N ALA A 444 7.08 -11.08 0.77
CA ALA A 444 6.75 -9.97 1.64
C ALA A 444 5.97 -8.89 0.89
N ASP A 445 6.38 -8.59 -0.35
CA ASP A 445 5.75 -7.59 -1.21
C ASP A 445 4.33 -8.02 -1.66
N PHE A 446 4.13 -9.31 -1.97
CA PHE A 446 2.80 -9.87 -2.19
C PHE A 446 1.88 -9.62 -1.01
N TRP A 447 2.27 -10.02 0.21
CA TRP A 447 1.45 -9.79 1.41
C TRP A 447 1.33 -8.32 1.80
N ARG A 448 2.32 -7.49 1.47
CA ARG A 448 2.26 -6.05 1.68
C ARG A 448 1.12 -5.44 0.88
N PHE A 449 0.94 -5.80 -0.38
CA PHE A 449 -0.15 -5.28 -1.21
C PHE A 449 -1.54 -5.84 -0.90
N TRP A 450 -1.64 -6.95 -0.17
CA TRP A 450 -2.91 -7.33 0.48
C TRP A 450 -3.36 -6.30 1.53
N VAL A 451 -2.43 -5.55 2.12
CA VAL A 451 -2.80 -4.45 3.01
C VAL A 451 -2.87 -3.13 2.24
N VAL A 452 -1.86 -2.80 1.43
CA VAL A 452 -1.79 -1.48 0.79
C VAL A 452 -2.88 -1.28 -0.25
N HIS A 453 -3.15 -2.27 -1.10
CA HIS A 453 -4.19 -2.17 -2.12
C HIS A 453 -5.48 -2.78 -1.58
N LEU A 454 -5.50 -4.07 -1.23
CA LEU A 454 -6.78 -4.71 -0.89
C LEU A 454 -7.42 -4.17 0.41
N TRP A 455 -6.64 -3.92 1.47
CA TRP A 455 -7.22 -3.38 2.71
C TRP A 455 -7.57 -1.89 2.61
N VAL A 456 -6.70 -1.05 2.06
CA VAL A 456 -6.97 0.40 1.93
C VAL A 456 -7.97 0.71 0.81
N GLU A 457 -7.75 0.16 -0.38
CA GLU A 457 -8.54 0.47 -1.57
C GLU A 457 -9.87 -0.27 -1.51
N ASP A 458 -9.90 -1.60 -1.52
CA ASP A 458 -11.18 -2.32 -1.57
C ASP A 458 -11.99 -2.25 -0.25
N PHE A 459 -11.39 -2.60 0.90
CA PHE A 459 -12.18 -2.80 2.13
C PHE A 459 -12.53 -1.52 2.88
N LEU A 460 -11.65 -0.50 2.91
CA LEU A 460 -12.03 0.80 3.48
C LEU A 460 -13.02 1.52 2.57
N GLU A 461 -12.91 1.39 1.25
CA GLU A 461 -13.92 1.94 0.34
C GLU A 461 -15.27 1.26 0.55
N LEU A 462 -15.34 -0.07 0.58
CA LEU A 462 -16.57 -0.78 0.86
C LEU A 462 -17.18 -0.35 2.21
N PHE A 463 -16.37 -0.20 3.25
CA PHE A 463 -16.86 0.30 4.54
C PHE A 463 -17.39 1.74 4.43
N THR A 464 -16.74 2.59 3.63
CA THR A 464 -17.17 3.96 3.34
C THR A 464 -18.51 3.97 2.61
N THR A 465 -18.67 3.19 1.55
CA THR A 465 -19.92 3.05 0.80
C THR A 465 -21.06 2.63 1.71
N VAL A 466 -20.84 1.59 2.54
CA VAL A 466 -21.87 1.12 3.48
C VAL A 466 -22.19 2.19 4.54
N MET A 467 -21.18 2.91 5.04
CA MET A 467 -21.35 3.97 6.02
C MET A 467 -22.16 5.16 5.47
N VAL A 468 -21.81 5.64 4.28
CA VAL A 468 -22.50 6.74 3.59
C VAL A 468 -23.92 6.35 3.21
N ALA A 469 -24.10 5.14 2.67
CA ALA A 469 -25.42 4.59 2.37
C ALA A 469 -26.32 4.55 3.62
N TYR A 470 -25.75 4.15 4.77
CA TYR A 470 -26.45 4.16 6.05
C TYR A 470 -26.88 5.55 6.47
N ILE A 471 -25.98 6.53 6.36
CA ILE A 471 -26.27 7.92 6.70
C ILE A 471 -27.44 8.43 5.84
N PHE A 472 -27.45 8.15 4.54
CA PHE A 472 -28.56 8.58 3.67
C PHE A 472 -29.89 7.89 3.97
N VAL A 473 -29.88 6.61 4.34
CA VAL A 473 -31.09 5.93 4.80
C VAL A 473 -31.60 6.53 6.11
N LEU A 474 -30.70 6.82 7.07
CA LEU A 474 -31.06 7.44 8.35
C LEU A 474 -31.56 8.88 8.19
N LEU A 475 -31.06 9.61 7.20
CA LEU A 475 -31.54 10.95 6.85
C LEU A 475 -32.85 10.93 6.03
N GLY A 476 -33.35 9.75 5.66
CA GLY A 476 -34.55 9.60 4.82
C GLY A 476 -34.34 9.99 3.36
N VAL A 477 -33.08 10.18 2.95
CA VAL A 477 -32.71 10.60 1.60
C VAL A 477 -32.88 9.47 0.59
N VAL A 478 -32.60 8.23 1.02
CA VAL A 478 -32.62 7.04 0.16
C VAL A 478 -33.38 5.91 0.85
N ARG A 479 -34.15 5.13 0.08
CA ARG A 479 -34.80 3.92 0.58
C ARG A 479 -33.78 2.80 0.81
N GLU A 480 -33.94 2.05 1.89
CA GLU A 480 -33.04 0.94 2.26
C GLU A 480 -32.78 -0.05 1.11
N ARG A 481 -33.81 -0.38 0.31
CA ARG A 481 -33.67 -1.28 -0.85
C ARG A 481 -32.70 -0.75 -1.91
N ILE A 482 -32.70 0.56 -2.16
CA ILE A 482 -31.81 1.21 -3.13
C ILE A 482 -30.38 1.21 -2.57
N ALA A 483 -30.22 1.61 -1.31
CA ALA A 483 -28.93 1.59 -0.61
C ALA A 483 -28.28 0.20 -0.61
N LEU A 484 -29.07 -0.86 -0.36
CA LEU A 484 -28.59 -2.24 -0.47
C LEU A 484 -28.19 -2.61 -1.90
N GLY A 485 -28.97 -2.19 -2.90
CA GLY A 485 -28.63 -2.41 -4.31
C GLY A 485 -27.28 -1.80 -4.68
N VAL A 486 -27.00 -0.57 -4.23
CA VAL A 486 -25.71 0.10 -4.42
C VAL A 486 -24.59 -0.65 -3.70
N ILE A 487 -24.76 -1.00 -2.42
CA ILE A 487 -23.75 -1.76 -1.66
C ILE A 487 -23.40 -3.08 -2.36
N PHE A 488 -24.40 -3.84 -2.83
CA PHE A 488 -24.12 -5.11 -3.50
C PHE A 488 -23.48 -4.93 -4.88
N LEU A 489 -23.86 -3.88 -5.61
CA LEU A 489 -23.19 -3.52 -6.86
C LEU A 489 -21.72 -3.21 -6.58
N ASP A 490 -21.45 -2.41 -5.56
CA ASP A 490 -20.11 -2.04 -5.10
C ASP A 490 -19.27 -3.29 -4.78
N VAL A 491 -19.80 -4.17 -3.92
CA VAL A 491 -19.15 -5.45 -3.58
C VAL A 491 -18.83 -6.27 -4.83
N ILE A 492 -19.76 -6.36 -5.79
CA ILE A 492 -19.56 -7.15 -7.00
C ILE A 492 -18.47 -6.53 -7.88
N LEU A 493 -18.51 -5.22 -8.09
CA LEU A 493 -17.62 -4.51 -8.99
C LEU A 493 -16.19 -4.47 -8.46
N TYR A 494 -16.00 -4.12 -7.19
CA TYR A 494 -14.68 -4.15 -6.56
C TYR A 494 -14.15 -5.59 -6.44
N SER A 495 -14.99 -6.56 -6.10
CA SER A 495 -14.55 -7.97 -6.12
C SER A 495 -14.20 -8.48 -7.52
N ALA A 496 -14.76 -7.89 -8.57
CA ALA A 496 -14.50 -8.30 -9.94
C ALA A 496 -13.14 -7.79 -10.41
N GLY A 497 -12.75 -6.56 -10.04
CA GLY A 497 -11.46 -5.94 -10.37
C GLY A 497 -10.43 -6.07 -9.25
N GLY A 498 -10.62 -5.29 -8.17
CA GLY A 498 -9.69 -5.05 -7.05
C GLY A 498 -9.00 -6.29 -6.47
N VAL A 499 -9.76 -7.35 -6.23
CA VAL A 499 -9.22 -8.56 -5.59
C VAL A 499 -8.07 -9.18 -6.39
N ILE A 500 -8.23 -9.35 -7.71
CA ILE A 500 -7.17 -9.90 -8.56
C ILE A 500 -6.29 -8.77 -9.11
N GLY A 501 -6.86 -7.59 -9.33
CA GLY A 501 -6.18 -6.41 -9.83
C GLY A 501 -5.08 -5.90 -8.91
N THR A 502 -5.10 -6.27 -7.62
CA THR A 502 -3.96 -6.16 -6.67
C THR A 502 -2.61 -6.55 -7.30
N MET A 503 -2.60 -7.52 -8.21
CA MET A 503 -1.38 -8.00 -8.89
C MET A 503 -0.73 -6.97 -9.82
N HIS A 504 -1.38 -5.83 -10.10
CA HIS A 504 -0.76 -4.72 -10.81
C HIS A 504 0.46 -4.10 -10.11
N HIS A 505 0.55 -4.33 -8.81
CA HIS A 505 1.72 -3.97 -8.01
C HIS A 505 2.85 -5.01 -8.08
N LEU A 506 2.63 -6.18 -8.67
CA LEU A 506 3.60 -7.27 -8.70
C LEU A 506 4.19 -7.55 -10.08
N TYR A 507 3.91 -6.68 -11.06
CA TYR A 507 4.42 -6.81 -12.43
C TYR A 507 5.92 -7.05 -12.49
N PHE A 508 6.67 -6.38 -11.63
CA PHE A 508 8.12 -6.29 -11.72
C PHE A 508 8.84 -6.70 -10.43
N SER A 509 8.12 -7.08 -9.37
CA SER A 509 8.72 -7.39 -8.06
C SER A 509 9.16 -8.86 -7.89
N GLY A 510 9.61 -9.47 -8.99
CA GLY A 510 10.16 -10.82 -9.00
C GLY A 510 9.13 -11.95 -9.10
N THR A 511 7.88 -11.65 -9.48
CA THR A 511 6.82 -12.65 -9.72
C THR A 511 6.73 -13.08 -11.19
N PRO A 512 6.19 -14.27 -11.47
CA PRO A 512 5.96 -14.75 -12.84
C PRO A 512 5.02 -13.88 -13.68
N VAL A 513 5.02 -14.10 -14.99
CA VAL A 513 4.24 -13.30 -15.95
C VAL A 513 2.71 -13.37 -15.73
N GLU A 514 2.19 -14.45 -15.13
CA GLU A 514 0.75 -14.56 -14.84
C GLU A 514 0.23 -13.49 -13.87
N HIS A 515 1.05 -13.01 -12.93
CA HIS A 515 0.69 -11.89 -12.06
C HIS A 515 0.49 -10.62 -12.88
N MET A 516 1.38 -10.38 -13.85
CA MET A 516 1.25 -9.24 -14.76
C MET A 516 0.02 -9.34 -15.65
N ALA A 517 -0.20 -10.52 -16.23
CA ALA A 517 -1.34 -10.79 -17.09
C ALA A 517 -2.68 -10.51 -16.39
N LEU A 518 -2.87 -11.12 -15.21
CA LEU A 518 -4.10 -11.00 -14.44
C LEU A 518 -4.23 -9.62 -13.81
N GLY A 519 -3.13 -9.07 -13.26
CA GLY A 519 -3.10 -7.73 -12.72
C GLY A 519 -3.54 -6.70 -13.76
N ALA A 520 -3.01 -6.75 -14.98
CA ALA A 520 -3.36 -5.81 -16.04
C ALA A 520 -4.83 -5.92 -16.44
N PHE A 521 -5.31 -7.14 -16.64
CA PHE A 521 -6.69 -7.35 -17.05
C PHE A 521 -7.71 -6.93 -15.98
N PHE A 522 -7.48 -7.30 -14.72
CA PHE A 522 -8.43 -7.09 -13.64
C PHE A 522 -8.36 -5.67 -13.04
N SER A 523 -7.18 -5.07 -12.94
CA SER A 523 -7.05 -3.66 -12.50
C SER A 523 -7.69 -2.68 -13.49
N ALA A 524 -7.67 -2.99 -14.79
CA ALA A 524 -8.44 -2.24 -15.77
C ALA A 524 -9.96 -2.29 -15.47
N GLY A 525 -10.45 -3.38 -14.88
CA GLY A 525 -11.82 -3.51 -14.42
C GLY A 525 -12.17 -2.56 -13.26
N GLU A 526 -11.20 -2.18 -12.42
CA GLU A 526 -11.39 -1.27 -11.28
C GLU A 526 -11.71 0.16 -11.71
N VAL A 527 -11.40 0.56 -12.95
CA VAL A 527 -11.72 1.89 -13.47
C VAL A 527 -13.20 2.00 -13.85
N ILE A 528 -13.85 0.87 -14.18
CA ILE A 528 -15.25 0.86 -14.62
C ILE A 528 -16.19 1.51 -13.59
N PRO A 529 -16.16 1.14 -12.30
CA PRO A 529 -17.02 1.73 -11.26
C PRO A 529 -16.68 3.19 -10.99
N LEU A 530 -15.40 3.58 -11.06
CA LEU A 530 -14.96 4.96 -10.86
C LEU A 530 -15.62 5.92 -11.86
N THR A 531 -15.88 5.49 -13.09
CA THR A 531 -16.61 6.31 -14.06
C THR A 531 -18.04 6.65 -13.63
N PHE A 532 -18.66 5.83 -12.77
CA PHE A 532 -19.99 6.08 -12.23
C PHE A 532 -19.99 7.00 -11.00
N LEU A 533 -18.88 7.10 -10.26
CA LEU A 533 -18.77 8.00 -9.10
C LEU A 533 -19.07 9.46 -9.47
N THR A 534 -18.65 9.91 -10.65
CA THR A 534 -18.96 11.26 -11.15
C THR A 534 -20.46 11.48 -11.40
N VAL A 535 -21.18 10.45 -11.83
CA VAL A 535 -22.64 10.47 -11.99
C VAL A 535 -23.34 10.51 -10.62
N GLU A 536 -22.77 9.84 -9.62
CA GLU A 536 -23.27 9.87 -8.24
C GLU A 536 -23.01 11.22 -7.54
N ALA A 537 -21.85 11.84 -7.78
CA ALA A 537 -21.52 13.17 -7.26
C ALA A 537 -22.54 14.23 -7.66
N TRP A 538 -23.06 14.16 -8.89
CA TRP A 538 -24.16 15.02 -9.36
C TRP A 538 -25.45 14.81 -8.56
N ALA A 539 -25.79 13.56 -8.22
CA ALA A 539 -26.96 13.27 -7.39
C ALA A 539 -26.83 13.88 -5.98
N PHE A 540 -25.62 13.91 -5.40
CA PHE A 540 -25.37 14.53 -4.10
C PHE A 540 -25.57 16.05 -4.09
N LEU A 541 -25.18 16.75 -5.16
CA LEU A 541 -25.42 18.20 -5.30
C LEU A 541 -26.91 18.54 -5.34
N GLN A 542 -27.75 17.63 -5.86
CA GLN A 542 -29.20 17.84 -5.89
C GLN A 542 -29.88 17.66 -4.51
N LEU A 543 -29.22 17.06 -3.52
CA LEU A 543 -29.79 16.86 -2.18
C LEU A 543 -30.06 18.18 -1.44
N GLY A 544 -29.14 19.13 -1.54
CA GLY A 544 -29.29 20.45 -0.91
C GLY A 544 -30.35 21.33 -1.59
N ALA A 545 -30.67 21.05 -2.87
CA ALA A 545 -31.64 21.81 -3.65
C ALA A 545 -33.11 21.39 -3.41
N ARG A 546 -33.34 20.30 -2.67
CA ARG A 546 -34.67 19.68 -2.47
C ARG A 546 -35.28 19.94 -1.08
N GLN A 547 -34.91 21.05 -0.43
CA GLN A 547 -35.55 21.47 0.83
C GLN A 547 -37.01 21.89 0.59
N GLN A 548 -37.89 21.69 1.58
CA GLN A 548 -39.27 22.19 1.53
C GLN A 548 -39.30 23.70 1.25
N SER A 549 -40.14 24.13 0.31
CA SER A 549 -40.35 25.56 0.06
C SER A 549 -40.87 26.23 1.33
N GLY A 550 -40.07 27.11 1.95
CA GLY A 550 -40.44 27.84 3.16
C GLY A 550 -39.66 27.48 4.43
N ASP A 551 -38.78 26.47 4.41
CA ASP A 551 -37.87 26.19 5.55
C ASP A 551 -36.65 27.12 5.48
N ALA A 552 -36.58 28.11 6.37
CA ALA A 552 -35.49 29.09 6.44
C ALA A 552 -34.23 28.54 7.14
N LYS A 553 -34.29 27.32 7.68
CA LYS A 553 -33.16 26.72 8.39
C LYS A 553 -32.07 26.25 7.41
N PRO A 554 -30.79 26.55 7.69
CA PRO A 554 -29.69 26.14 6.82
C PRO A 554 -29.58 24.62 6.78
N PHE A 555 -29.18 24.08 5.61
CA PHE A 555 -28.86 22.66 5.46
C PHE A 555 -27.66 22.30 6.36
N PRO A 556 -27.85 21.47 7.41
CA PRO A 556 -26.83 21.26 8.45
C PRO A 556 -25.61 20.47 7.96
N HIS A 557 -25.73 19.74 6.85
CA HIS A 557 -24.69 18.84 6.33
C HIS A 557 -23.98 19.37 5.09
N ARG A 558 -24.10 20.67 4.77
CA ARG A 558 -23.55 21.26 3.55
C ARG A 558 -22.10 20.86 3.28
N TRP A 559 -21.21 21.08 4.25
CA TRP A 559 -19.78 20.80 4.06
C TRP A 559 -19.48 19.31 3.93
N ALA A 560 -20.16 18.45 4.70
CA ALA A 560 -20.01 17.01 4.56
C ALA A 560 -20.40 16.53 3.15
N VAL A 561 -21.51 17.04 2.60
CA VAL A 561 -21.92 16.74 1.22
C VAL A 561 -20.91 17.29 0.21
N MET A 562 -20.37 18.49 0.41
CA MET A 562 -19.34 19.03 -0.50
C MET A 562 -18.07 18.17 -0.50
N PHE A 563 -17.65 17.63 0.63
CA PHE A 563 -16.53 16.67 0.68
C PHE A 563 -16.88 15.36 -0.04
N LEU A 564 -18.10 14.84 0.09
CA LEU A 564 -18.54 13.65 -0.67
C LEU A 564 -18.57 13.91 -2.18
N VAL A 565 -19.00 15.09 -2.61
CA VAL A 565 -18.94 15.50 -4.02
C VAL A 565 -17.48 15.58 -4.49
N ALA A 566 -16.57 16.11 -3.66
CA ALA A 566 -15.15 16.17 -3.98
C ALA A 566 -14.48 14.79 -4.00
N VAL A 567 -15.00 13.79 -3.28
CA VAL A 567 -14.53 12.39 -3.35
C VAL A 567 -14.99 11.74 -4.66
N GLY A 568 -16.20 12.06 -5.15
CA GLY A 568 -16.72 11.51 -6.40
C GLY A 568 -16.29 12.24 -7.67
N PHE A 569 -15.59 13.38 -7.55
CA PHE A 569 -14.99 14.14 -8.66
C PHE A 569 -13.53 13.73 -8.84
#